data_AF-A0A6N9RID5-F1
#
_entry.id   AF-A0A6N9RID5-F1
#
_cell.length_a   1.000
_cell.length_b   1.000
_cell.length_c   1.000
_cell.angle_alpha   90.00
_cell.angle_beta   90.00
_cell.angle_gamma   90.00
#
_symmetry.space_group_name_H-M   'P 1'
#
loop_
_entity.id
_entity.type
_entity.pdbx_description
1 polymer ?
#
loop_
_entity_poly.entity_id
_entity_poly.type
_entity_poly.pdbx_seq_one_letter_code
_entity_poly.pdbx_strand_id
1 'polypeptide(L)'
;MKLAPHWASAACWSTGRTAVQRLALAALVSSGLAGCAGQPLLVTPPTLAVTPISQDLESLPPPRSEFVVAVYGFKDLTGQRKPSDTIADLSTAVTQGGGALLVDALMRVAKGKWFRVAEREGLPNLLQERQLIRATRAEYKDETPMAPLLFAGAMLEGGIISYDANTSTSGFGARFLGIGGNADARIDEVTVNLRLVSVQTGQVMRSVTIRKSVASTRLQGNVYRYTSENRILELEGGVSQNEPMQFAVRQAIQKAVYALVMEGAETGLWEFADPVQGHMLLQEYKVSMLATQAAPRPGVSTK
;
A
#
# COMPACT_ATOMS: atom_id res chain seq x y z
N MET A 1 -97.46 12.97 -18.27
CA MET A 1 -97.56 11.51 -18.08
C MET A 1 -96.55 10.85 -19.01
N LYS A 2 -95.65 9.94 -18.64
CA LYS A 2 -95.26 9.27 -17.40
C LYS A 2 -93.82 8.74 -17.62
N LEU A 3 -92.97 8.94 -16.61
CA LEU A 3 -91.97 8.02 -16.03
C LEU A 3 -90.99 7.20 -16.91
N ALA A 4 -89.70 7.35 -16.61
CA ALA A 4 -88.62 6.38 -16.88
C ALA A 4 -88.84 5.05 -16.12
N PRO A 5 -88.13 3.97 -16.48
CA PRO A 5 -86.95 3.59 -15.68
C PRO A 5 -85.78 2.92 -16.43
N HIS A 6 -84.67 2.82 -15.69
CA HIS A 6 -83.38 2.24 -15.99
C HIS A 6 -83.35 0.70 -16.02
N TRP A 7 -82.45 0.10 -16.80
CA TRP A 7 -81.71 -1.12 -16.42
C TRP A 7 -80.41 -1.24 -17.21
N ALA A 8 -79.40 -1.78 -16.53
CA ALA A 8 -78.00 -1.85 -16.93
C ALA A 8 -77.66 -3.17 -17.66
N SER A 9 -76.56 -3.17 -18.41
CA SER A 9 -75.82 -4.39 -18.76
C SER A 9 -74.33 -4.08 -18.77
N ALA A 10 -73.65 -4.52 -17.71
CA ALA A 10 -72.19 -4.49 -17.58
C ALA A 10 -71.62 -5.79 -18.16
N ALA A 11 -70.81 -5.67 -19.21
CA ALA A 11 -70.07 -6.79 -19.79
C ALA A 11 -68.56 -6.60 -19.60
N CYS A 12 -68.07 -7.29 -18.57
CA CYS A 12 -66.85 -8.11 -18.55
C CYS A 12 -65.53 -7.53 -19.13
N TRP A 13 -64.79 -6.75 -18.32
CA TRP A 13 -63.36 -6.45 -18.54
C TRP A 13 -62.55 -6.84 -17.28
N SER A 14 -62.21 -8.13 -17.09
CA SER A 14 -61.35 -8.54 -15.95
C SER A 14 -60.21 -9.52 -16.30
N THR A 15 -60.03 -9.92 -17.55
CA THR A 15 -59.02 -10.93 -17.92
C THR A 15 -57.64 -10.39 -18.30
N GLY A 16 -57.47 -9.07 -18.48
CA GLY A 16 -56.19 -8.48 -18.90
C GLY A 16 -55.15 -8.28 -17.80
N ARG A 17 -55.57 -8.15 -16.53
CA ARG A 17 -54.68 -7.77 -15.42
C ARG A 17 -53.82 -8.93 -14.90
N THR A 18 -54.31 -10.16 -14.98
CA THR A 18 -53.62 -11.36 -14.48
C THR A 18 -52.54 -11.87 -15.44
N ALA A 19 -52.71 -11.66 -16.75
CA ALA A 19 -51.72 -12.04 -17.75
C ALA A 19 -50.46 -11.16 -17.68
N VAL A 20 -50.64 -9.84 -17.52
CA VAL A 20 -49.52 -8.88 -17.39
C VAL A 20 -48.75 -9.10 -16.08
N GLN A 21 -49.44 -9.41 -14.98
CA GLN A 21 -48.79 -9.74 -13.70
C GLN A 21 -48.00 -11.05 -13.76
N ARG A 22 -48.51 -12.08 -14.47
CA ARG A 22 -47.80 -13.36 -14.65
C ARG A 22 -46.58 -13.22 -15.56
N LEU A 23 -46.66 -12.39 -16.61
CA LEU A 23 -45.52 -12.08 -17.50
C LEU A 23 -44.45 -11.25 -16.78
N ALA A 24 -44.83 -10.27 -15.96
CA ALA A 24 -43.90 -9.49 -15.15
C ALA A 24 -43.19 -10.34 -14.09
N LEU A 25 -43.90 -11.28 -13.46
CA LEU A 25 -43.31 -12.21 -12.48
C LEU A 25 -42.36 -13.22 -13.17
N ALA A 26 -42.71 -13.71 -14.36
CA ALA A 26 -41.85 -14.59 -15.14
C ALA A 26 -40.57 -13.88 -15.63
N ALA A 27 -40.65 -12.60 -16.00
CA ALA A 27 -39.49 -11.79 -16.37
C ALA A 27 -38.57 -11.51 -15.16
N LEU A 28 -39.13 -11.31 -13.96
CA LEU A 28 -38.34 -11.14 -12.74
C LEU A 28 -37.63 -12.43 -12.31
N VAL A 29 -38.30 -13.59 -12.45
CA VAL A 29 -37.73 -14.90 -12.09
C VAL A 29 -36.65 -15.35 -13.08
N SER A 30 -36.83 -15.10 -14.38
CA SER A 30 -35.81 -15.39 -15.40
C SER A 30 -34.57 -14.50 -15.29
N SER A 31 -34.72 -13.26 -14.78
CA SER A 31 -33.59 -12.38 -14.46
C SER A 31 -32.80 -12.82 -13.23
N GLY A 32 -33.40 -13.59 -12.31
CA GLY A 32 -32.73 -14.12 -11.12
C GLY A 32 -31.85 -15.34 -11.37
N LEU A 33 -32.13 -16.13 -12.42
CA LEU A 33 -31.40 -17.36 -12.74
C LEU A 33 -30.10 -17.12 -13.52
N ALA A 34 -29.94 -15.95 -14.17
CA ALA A 34 -28.71 -15.59 -14.87
C ALA A 34 -27.59 -15.09 -13.92
N GLY A 35 -27.91 -14.82 -12.65
CA GLY A 35 -26.96 -14.29 -11.65
C GLY A 35 -26.01 -15.32 -11.03
N CYS A 36 -26.23 -16.62 -11.27
CA CYS A 36 -25.40 -17.71 -10.70
C CYS A 36 -24.32 -18.24 -11.64
N ALA A 37 -24.02 -17.54 -12.74
CA ALA A 37 -22.78 -17.79 -13.46
C ALA A 37 -21.63 -17.16 -12.64
N GLY A 38 -21.00 -17.97 -11.79
CA GLY A 38 -19.87 -17.55 -10.97
C GLY A 38 -18.85 -16.83 -11.85
N GLN A 39 -18.64 -15.54 -11.59
CA GLN A 39 -17.63 -14.77 -12.32
C GLN A 39 -16.30 -15.50 -12.17
N PRO A 40 -15.62 -15.86 -13.27
CA PRO A 40 -14.30 -16.46 -13.16
C PRO A 40 -13.39 -15.46 -12.45
N LEU A 41 -12.73 -15.90 -11.39
CA LEU A 41 -11.68 -15.13 -10.73
C LEU A 41 -10.68 -14.70 -11.81
N LEU A 42 -10.61 -13.39 -12.06
CA LEU A 42 -9.61 -12.79 -12.96
C LEU A 42 -8.24 -12.90 -12.26
N VAL A 43 -7.58 -14.03 -12.45
CA VAL A 43 -6.20 -14.22 -12.03
C VAL A 43 -5.33 -13.53 -13.08
N THR A 44 -4.78 -12.37 -12.73
CA THR A 44 -3.78 -11.69 -13.58
C THR A 44 -2.44 -12.41 -13.50
N PRO A 45 -1.67 -12.47 -14.60
CA PRO A 45 -0.32 -13.03 -14.56
C PRO A 45 0.58 -12.23 -13.61
N PRO A 46 1.63 -12.85 -13.05
CA PRO A 46 2.60 -12.15 -12.21
C PRO A 46 3.27 -11.02 -13.00
N THR A 47 3.40 -9.85 -12.37
CA THR A 47 4.03 -8.66 -12.97
C THR A 47 5.12 -8.11 -12.05
N LEU A 48 6.03 -7.29 -12.62
CA LEU A 48 7.02 -6.57 -11.82
C LEU A 48 6.31 -5.56 -10.89
N ALA A 49 6.68 -5.57 -9.62
CA ALA A 49 6.11 -4.68 -8.60
C ALA A 49 6.70 -3.26 -8.69
N VAL A 50 6.39 -2.54 -9.77
CA VAL A 50 6.79 -1.14 -9.98
C VAL A 50 5.80 -0.21 -9.28
N THR A 51 6.31 0.81 -8.60
CA THR A 51 5.49 1.88 -8.02
C THR A 51 5.77 3.21 -8.75
N PRO A 52 4.91 4.23 -8.63
CA PRO A 52 5.24 5.57 -9.12
C PRO A 52 6.57 6.09 -8.57
N ILE A 53 6.84 5.87 -7.28
CA ILE A 53 8.08 6.32 -6.62
C ILE A 53 9.30 5.53 -7.11
N SER A 54 9.14 4.26 -7.54
CA SER A 54 10.21 3.53 -8.21
C SER A 54 10.66 4.25 -9.49
N GLN A 55 9.72 4.79 -10.27
CA GLN A 55 10.05 5.54 -11.47
C GLN A 55 10.76 6.86 -11.14
N ASP A 56 10.30 7.56 -10.10
CA ASP A 56 10.97 8.77 -9.61
C ASP A 56 12.43 8.48 -9.22
N LEU A 57 12.69 7.40 -8.46
CA LEU A 57 14.03 6.97 -8.08
C LEU A 57 14.92 6.65 -9.30
N GLU A 58 14.38 5.95 -10.29
CA GLU A 58 15.10 5.58 -11.52
C GLU A 58 15.34 6.79 -12.44
N SER A 59 14.49 7.81 -12.36
CA SER A 59 14.58 9.04 -13.15
C SER A 59 15.60 10.04 -12.61
N LEU A 60 16.09 9.86 -11.39
CA LEU A 60 17.10 10.72 -10.79
C LEU A 60 18.36 10.78 -11.67
N PRO A 61 18.96 11.98 -11.86
CA PRO A 61 20.24 12.09 -12.54
C PRO A 61 21.33 11.34 -11.75
N PRO A 62 22.39 10.83 -12.40
CA PRO A 62 23.44 10.09 -11.70
C PRO A 62 24.26 11.00 -10.76
N PRO A 63 24.90 10.46 -9.72
CA PRO A 63 25.81 11.24 -8.89
C PRO A 63 27.14 11.47 -9.60
N ARG A 64 27.92 12.41 -9.09
CA ARG A 64 29.31 12.64 -9.50
C ARG A 64 30.22 11.44 -9.20
N SER A 65 29.93 10.72 -8.11
CA SER A 65 30.62 9.50 -7.70
C SER A 65 29.67 8.56 -6.96
N GLU A 66 29.80 7.26 -7.19
CA GLU A 66 29.05 6.24 -6.44
C GLU A 66 29.36 6.31 -4.94
N PHE A 67 28.34 6.05 -4.13
CA PHE A 67 28.46 6.04 -2.68
C PHE A 67 28.27 4.61 -2.12
N VAL A 68 29.29 4.08 -1.45
CA VAL A 68 29.27 2.70 -0.93
C VAL A 68 28.62 2.65 0.46
N VAL A 69 27.51 1.93 0.57
CA VAL A 69 26.72 1.84 1.81
C VAL A 69 26.53 0.40 2.26
N ALA A 70 26.57 0.17 3.57
CA ALA A 70 26.18 -1.10 4.17
C ALA A 70 24.73 -1.05 4.67
N VAL A 71 23.96 -2.13 4.46
CA VAL A 71 22.60 -2.28 5.02
C VAL A 71 22.59 -3.52 5.90
N TYR A 72 22.47 -3.34 7.22
CA TYR A 72 22.42 -4.45 8.18
C TYR A 72 21.01 -5.03 8.37
N GLY A 73 19.99 -4.27 7.98
CA GLY A 73 18.61 -4.65 8.06
C GLY A 73 17.71 -3.44 8.26
N PHE A 74 16.41 -3.65 8.03
CA PHE A 74 15.40 -2.63 8.19
C PHE A 74 14.16 -3.29 8.77
N LYS A 75 14.02 -3.20 10.11
CA LYS A 75 13.09 -4.02 10.88
C LYS A 75 11.77 -3.32 11.13
N ASP A 76 10.75 -4.11 11.43
CA ASP A 76 9.53 -3.61 12.05
C ASP A 76 9.79 -3.33 13.54
N LEU A 77 9.67 -2.07 13.94
CA LEU A 77 9.82 -1.59 15.30
C LEU A 77 8.47 -1.11 15.88
N THR A 78 7.37 -1.31 15.15
CA THR A 78 6.03 -0.89 15.58
C THR A 78 5.47 -1.78 16.68
N GLY A 79 5.83 -3.06 16.67
CA GLY A 79 5.27 -4.08 17.55
C GLY A 79 3.80 -4.42 17.27
N GLN A 80 3.21 -3.88 16.20
CA GLN A 80 1.78 -3.96 15.95
C GLN A 80 1.38 -5.30 15.31
N ARG A 81 0.25 -5.83 15.78
CA ARG A 81 -0.41 -6.99 15.18
C ARG A 81 -1.60 -6.52 14.34
N LYS A 82 -2.06 -7.39 13.45
CA LYS A 82 -3.26 -7.07 12.67
C LYS A 82 -4.44 -6.84 13.63
N PRO A 83 -5.19 -5.74 13.45
CA PRO A 83 -6.39 -5.51 14.24
C PRO A 83 -7.42 -6.60 13.91
N SER A 84 -8.10 -7.09 14.94
CA SER A 84 -9.16 -8.09 14.83
C SER A 84 -10.25 -7.77 15.85
N ASP A 85 -11.51 -7.82 15.41
CA ASP A 85 -12.66 -7.41 16.21
C ASP A 85 -13.09 -8.50 17.22
N THR A 86 -12.59 -9.73 17.09
CA THR A 86 -13.05 -10.89 17.89
C THR A 86 -11.95 -11.55 18.72
N ILE A 87 -10.76 -11.76 18.15
CA ILE A 87 -9.64 -12.48 18.80
C ILE A 87 -8.32 -11.81 18.41
N ALA A 88 -7.38 -11.68 19.34
CA ALA A 88 -6.03 -11.16 19.05
C ALA A 88 -5.34 -11.98 17.93
N ASP A 89 -4.98 -11.33 16.83
CA ASP A 89 -4.23 -11.95 15.72
C ASP A 89 -2.73 -12.04 16.08
N LEU A 90 -2.10 -13.16 15.73
CA LEU A 90 -0.65 -13.34 15.87
C LEU A 90 0.11 -12.79 14.65
N SER A 91 -0.57 -12.47 13.56
CA SER A 91 0.01 -11.88 12.37
C SER A 91 0.48 -10.45 12.64
N THR A 92 1.70 -10.11 12.22
CA THR A 92 2.17 -8.73 12.28
C THR A 92 1.37 -7.86 11.32
N ALA A 93 1.11 -6.60 11.73
CA ALA A 93 0.44 -5.63 10.87
C ALA A 93 1.32 -5.25 9.67
N VAL A 94 2.64 -5.29 9.87
CA VAL A 94 3.63 -4.85 8.90
C VAL A 94 4.61 -5.96 8.52
N THR A 95 5.22 -5.82 7.33
CA THR A 95 6.20 -6.76 6.79
C THR A 95 7.50 -6.78 7.59
N GLN A 96 8.07 -7.97 7.74
CA GLN A 96 9.41 -8.18 8.30
C GLN A 96 10.51 -8.15 7.21
N GLY A 97 10.13 -8.02 5.94
CA GLY A 97 11.05 -7.98 4.79
C GLY A 97 11.54 -6.58 4.42
N GLY A 98 11.58 -5.65 5.38
CA GLY A 98 11.95 -4.25 5.12
C GLY A 98 13.36 -4.09 4.56
N GLY A 99 14.32 -4.94 4.97
CA GLY A 99 15.70 -4.90 4.48
C GLY A 99 15.80 -5.09 2.97
N ALA A 100 15.12 -6.12 2.45
CA ALA A 100 15.04 -6.39 1.02
C ALA A 100 14.38 -5.24 0.24
N LEU A 101 13.35 -4.61 0.80
CA LEU A 101 12.69 -3.44 0.18
C LEU A 101 13.61 -2.22 0.13
N LEU A 102 14.42 -2.01 1.17
CA LEU A 102 15.40 -0.92 1.20
C LEU A 102 16.51 -1.15 0.16
N VAL A 103 17.06 -2.37 0.09
CA VAL A 103 18.09 -2.72 -0.90
C VAL A 103 17.55 -2.55 -2.34
N ASP A 104 16.34 -3.04 -2.63
CA ASP A 104 15.68 -2.83 -3.93
C ASP A 104 15.52 -1.33 -4.26
N ALA A 105 15.10 -0.51 -3.29
CA ALA A 105 14.98 0.93 -3.50
C ALA A 105 16.33 1.61 -3.78
N LEU A 106 17.39 1.25 -3.05
CA LEU A 106 18.75 1.79 -3.25
C LEU A 106 19.31 1.42 -4.63
N MET A 107 19.09 0.19 -5.08
CA MET A 107 19.55 -0.31 -6.38
C MET A 107 18.81 0.31 -7.56
N ARG A 108 17.65 0.94 -7.34
CA ARG A 108 16.88 1.65 -8.37
C ARG A 108 17.33 3.09 -8.57
N VAL A 109 17.96 3.71 -7.56
CA VAL A 109 18.36 5.12 -7.62
C VAL A 109 19.28 5.37 -8.81
N ALA A 110 18.87 6.28 -9.69
CA ALA A 110 19.57 6.58 -10.94
C ALA A 110 19.95 5.31 -11.75
N LYS A 111 19.07 4.30 -11.74
CA LYS A 111 19.27 2.98 -12.36
C LYS A 111 20.51 2.24 -11.82
N GLY A 112 20.72 2.31 -10.51
CA GLY A 112 21.79 1.61 -9.80
C GLY A 112 23.15 2.33 -9.84
N LYS A 113 23.20 3.57 -10.30
CA LYS A 113 24.44 4.36 -10.39
C LYS A 113 24.73 5.18 -9.14
N TRP A 114 23.80 5.22 -8.18
CA TRP A 114 23.94 6.06 -7.00
C TRP A 114 24.66 5.35 -5.86
N PHE A 115 24.11 4.21 -5.43
CA PHE A 115 24.59 3.47 -4.28
C PHE A 115 25.20 2.15 -4.70
N ARG A 116 26.40 1.88 -4.18
CA ARG A 116 26.99 0.54 -4.22
C ARG A 116 26.74 -0.14 -2.89
N VAL A 117 25.75 -1.02 -2.85
CA VAL A 117 25.28 -1.64 -1.60
C VAL A 117 26.16 -2.84 -1.22
N ALA A 118 26.73 -2.80 -0.02
CA ALA A 118 27.45 -3.91 0.56
C ALA A 118 26.49 -4.80 1.37
N GLU A 119 26.44 -6.09 1.00
CA GLU A 119 25.66 -7.10 1.69
C GLU A 119 26.15 -7.27 3.14
N ARG A 120 25.24 -7.12 4.10
CA ARG A 120 25.52 -7.35 5.54
C ARG A 120 24.47 -8.20 6.23
N GLU A 121 23.23 -8.21 5.75
CA GLU A 121 22.17 -9.07 6.29
C GLU A 121 22.52 -10.55 6.09
N GLY A 122 22.99 -10.92 4.89
CA GLY A 122 23.48 -12.27 4.55
C GLY A 122 24.97 -12.51 4.77
N LEU A 123 25.68 -11.69 5.55
CA LEU A 123 27.14 -11.77 5.69
C LEU A 123 27.65 -13.15 6.12
N PRO A 124 27.04 -13.86 7.10
CA PRO A 124 27.51 -15.19 7.49
C PRO A 124 27.52 -16.19 6.34
N ASN A 125 26.47 -16.21 5.51
CA ASN A 125 26.37 -17.11 4.35
C ASN A 125 27.45 -16.78 3.31
N LEU A 126 27.68 -15.48 3.05
CA LEU A 126 28.70 -15.02 2.13
C LEU A 126 30.12 -15.36 2.62
N LEU A 127 30.38 -15.28 3.92
CA LEU A 127 31.67 -15.68 4.50
C LEU A 127 31.88 -17.19 4.41
N GLN A 128 30.83 -17.98 4.64
CA GLN A 128 30.87 -19.44 4.50
C GLN A 128 31.20 -19.85 3.05
N GLU A 129 30.54 -19.25 2.06
CA GLU A 129 30.81 -19.52 0.64
C GLU A 129 32.26 -19.15 0.27
N ARG A 130 32.76 -18.02 0.78
CA ARG A 130 34.16 -17.63 0.55
C ARG A 130 35.15 -18.56 1.22
N GLN A 131 34.83 -19.10 2.39
CA GLN A 131 35.65 -20.10 3.05
C GLN A 131 35.70 -21.40 2.23
N LEU A 132 34.56 -21.83 1.67
CA LEU A 132 34.49 -22.97 0.77
C LEU A 132 35.41 -22.76 -0.45
N ILE A 133 35.31 -21.62 -1.12
CA ILE A 133 36.18 -21.27 -2.26
C ILE A 133 37.66 -21.35 -1.88
N ARG A 134 38.05 -20.80 -0.71
CA ARG A 134 39.43 -20.86 -0.22
C ARG A 134 39.90 -22.29 0.00
N ALA A 135 39.06 -23.13 0.61
CA ALA A 135 39.38 -24.53 0.86
C ALA A 135 39.56 -25.30 -0.45
N THR A 136 38.66 -25.13 -1.43
CA THR A 136 38.77 -25.77 -2.74
C THR A 136 40.02 -25.32 -3.49
N ARG A 137 40.33 -24.02 -3.50
CA ARG A 137 41.54 -23.51 -4.16
C ARG A 137 42.83 -24.03 -3.54
N ALA A 138 42.88 -24.15 -2.21
CA ALA A 138 44.02 -24.74 -1.51
C ALA A 138 44.25 -26.20 -1.93
N GLU A 139 43.18 -26.99 -2.07
CA GLU A 139 43.26 -28.39 -2.53
C GLU A 139 43.81 -28.51 -3.96
N TYR A 140 43.35 -27.65 -4.86
CA TYR A 140 43.79 -27.64 -6.27
C TYR A 140 45.05 -26.81 -6.54
N LYS A 141 45.70 -26.25 -5.49
CA LYS A 141 46.86 -25.35 -5.61
C LYS A 141 46.61 -24.15 -6.54
N ASP A 142 45.40 -23.62 -6.52
CA ASP A 142 45.03 -22.37 -7.21
C ASP A 142 45.35 -21.17 -6.32
N GLU A 143 46.36 -20.38 -6.70
CA GLU A 143 46.83 -19.21 -5.95
C GLU A 143 46.09 -17.91 -6.33
N THR A 144 45.03 -17.98 -7.14
CA THR A 144 44.30 -16.79 -7.58
C THR A 144 43.72 -16.02 -6.37
N PRO A 145 44.11 -14.75 -6.16
CA PRO A 145 43.65 -13.98 -5.01
C PRO A 145 42.15 -13.67 -5.14
N MET A 146 41.42 -13.74 -4.01
CA MET A 146 40.02 -13.34 -3.98
C MET A 146 39.89 -11.82 -3.85
N ALA A 147 38.98 -11.23 -4.63
CA ALA A 147 38.62 -9.82 -4.45
C ALA A 147 38.16 -9.56 -2.99
N PRO A 148 38.57 -8.44 -2.38
CA PRO A 148 38.13 -8.09 -1.03
C PRO A 148 36.63 -7.79 -1.01
N LEU A 149 36.01 -7.89 0.16
CA LEU A 149 34.64 -7.44 0.34
C LEU A 149 34.56 -5.92 0.23
N LEU A 150 33.43 -5.42 -0.26
CA LEU A 150 33.17 -3.98 -0.32
C LEU A 150 33.27 -3.36 1.08
N PHE A 151 34.14 -2.37 1.21
CA PHE A 151 34.24 -1.51 2.38
C PHE A 151 33.26 -0.34 2.23
N ALA A 152 32.28 -0.26 3.13
CA ALA A 152 31.31 0.82 3.14
C ALA A 152 31.78 1.92 4.10
N GLY A 153 31.88 3.15 3.61
CA GLY A 153 32.22 4.31 4.45
C GLY A 153 31.06 4.77 5.34
N ALA A 154 29.85 4.36 4.99
CA ALA A 154 28.63 4.65 5.74
C ALA A 154 27.73 3.42 5.81
N MET A 155 26.85 3.40 6.80
CA MET A 155 25.79 2.41 6.94
C MET A 155 24.43 3.09 6.96
N LEU A 156 23.46 2.41 6.35
CA LEU A 156 22.06 2.77 6.40
C LEU A 156 21.36 1.92 7.45
N GLU A 157 20.65 2.59 8.34
CA GLU A 157 19.89 1.96 9.41
C GLU A 157 18.52 2.60 9.51
N GLY A 158 17.62 1.93 10.22
CA GLY A 158 16.28 2.45 10.46
C GLY A 158 15.28 1.31 10.57
N GLY A 159 14.04 1.66 10.34
CA GLY A 159 12.95 0.71 10.41
C GLY A 159 11.60 1.36 10.18
N ILE A 160 10.59 0.51 10.30
CA ILE A 160 9.20 0.92 10.36
C ILE A 160 8.93 1.22 11.83
N ILE A 161 8.79 2.49 12.16
CA ILE A 161 8.82 2.96 13.55
C ILE A 161 7.44 3.25 14.14
N SER A 162 6.42 3.49 13.31
CA SER A 162 5.03 3.51 13.77
C SER A 162 4.10 2.91 12.73
N TYR A 163 3.04 2.30 13.24
CA TYR A 163 1.86 1.91 12.49
C TYR A 163 0.65 2.24 13.34
N ASP A 164 -0.17 3.17 12.86
CA ASP A 164 -1.34 3.68 13.56
C ASP A 164 -2.58 3.29 12.75
N ALA A 165 -3.39 2.39 13.30
CA ALA A 165 -4.63 1.96 12.65
C ALA A 165 -5.79 2.92 12.97
N ASN A 166 -6.70 3.11 12.01
CA ASN A 166 -7.91 3.93 12.15
C ASN A 166 -7.64 5.40 12.54
N THR A 167 -6.54 5.99 12.09
CA THR A 167 -6.20 7.42 12.30
C THR A 167 -7.30 8.38 11.88
N SER A 168 -8.11 8.00 10.88
CA SER A 168 -9.33 8.72 10.50
C SER A 168 -10.40 7.72 10.08
N THR A 169 -11.59 7.83 10.66
CA THR A 169 -12.76 7.05 10.27
C THR A 169 -13.91 8.00 9.93
N SER A 170 -14.47 7.84 8.73
CA SER A 170 -15.66 8.58 8.29
C SER A 170 -16.68 7.59 7.80
N GLY A 171 -17.90 7.64 8.34
CA GLY A 171 -18.99 6.76 7.98
C GLY A 171 -20.26 7.57 7.68
N PHE A 172 -20.97 7.24 6.61
CA PHE A 172 -22.32 7.75 6.36
C PHE A 172 -23.25 6.57 6.13
N GLY A 173 -24.34 6.52 6.89
CA GLY A 173 -25.35 5.47 6.78
C GLY A 173 -26.76 6.04 6.80
N ALA A 174 -27.63 5.50 5.96
CA ALA A 174 -29.04 5.84 5.92
C ALA A 174 -29.89 4.57 5.89
N ARG A 175 -31.02 4.58 6.58
CA ARG A 175 -31.94 3.44 6.65
C ARG A 175 -33.38 3.91 6.59
N PHE A 176 -34.19 3.30 5.72
CA PHE A 176 -35.60 3.59 5.56
C PHE A 176 -36.38 2.32 5.18
N LEU A 177 -37.46 2.02 5.90
CA LEU A 177 -38.39 0.91 5.62
C LEU A 177 -37.71 -0.45 5.40
N GLY A 178 -36.75 -0.80 6.25
CA GLY A 178 -36.04 -2.08 6.15
C GLY A 178 -34.93 -2.12 5.11
N ILE A 179 -34.77 -1.10 4.26
CA ILE A 179 -33.63 -0.98 3.34
C ILE A 179 -32.63 0.01 3.95
N GLY A 180 -31.35 -0.33 3.96
CA GLY A 180 -30.28 0.51 4.44
C GLY A 180 -29.04 0.44 3.55
N GLY A 181 -28.16 1.41 3.74
CA GLY A 181 -26.82 1.38 3.19
C GLY A 181 -25.87 2.20 4.04
N ASN A 182 -24.60 1.79 4.06
CA ASN A 182 -23.51 2.43 4.76
C ASN A 182 -22.28 2.51 3.87
N ALA A 183 -21.57 3.63 3.99
CA ALA A 183 -20.27 3.85 3.39
C ALA A 183 -19.29 4.19 4.51
N ASP A 184 -18.24 3.40 4.64
CA ASP A 184 -17.21 3.56 5.67
C ASP A 184 -15.84 3.76 5.00
N ALA A 185 -15.10 4.76 5.47
CA ALA A 185 -13.72 5.01 5.09
C ALA A 185 -12.84 4.95 6.35
N ARG A 186 -11.74 4.20 6.26
CA ARG A 186 -10.72 4.05 7.31
C ARG A 186 -9.36 4.42 6.72
N ILE A 187 -8.57 5.17 7.48
CA ILE A 187 -7.21 5.54 7.12
C ILE A 187 -6.27 5.02 8.20
N ASP A 188 -5.29 4.22 7.80
CA ASP A 188 -4.16 3.84 8.64
C ASP A 188 -2.94 4.69 8.26
N GLU A 189 -1.95 4.83 9.14
CA GLU A 189 -0.70 5.53 8.87
C GLU A 189 0.49 4.62 9.18
N VAL A 190 1.47 4.59 8.27
CA VAL A 190 2.75 3.93 8.50
C VAL A 190 3.89 4.94 8.46
N THR A 191 4.78 4.87 9.44
CA THR A 191 5.94 5.76 9.58
C THR A 191 7.23 4.97 9.44
N VAL A 192 8.10 5.44 8.55
CA VAL A 192 9.40 4.85 8.24
C VAL A 192 10.49 5.87 8.55
N ASN A 193 11.53 5.44 9.28
CA ASN A 193 12.72 6.25 9.50
C ASN A 193 13.93 5.60 8.84
N LEU A 194 14.75 6.41 8.17
CA LEU A 194 16.01 5.99 7.54
C LEU A 194 17.12 6.96 7.94
N ARG A 195 18.22 6.43 8.45
CA ARG A 195 19.40 7.19 8.86
C ARG A 195 20.64 6.72 8.14
N LEU A 196 21.51 7.67 7.81
CA LEU A 196 22.84 7.45 7.25
C LEU A 196 23.89 7.76 8.32
N VAL A 197 24.70 6.77 8.65
CA VAL A 197 25.68 6.84 9.75
C VAL A 197 27.09 6.62 9.20
N SER A 198 28.03 7.49 9.56
CA SER A 198 29.44 7.31 9.23
C SER A 198 30.01 6.13 10.01
N VAL A 199 30.63 5.17 9.31
CA VAL A 199 31.28 4.01 9.94
C VAL A 199 32.54 4.43 10.70
N GLN A 200 33.22 5.51 10.25
CA GLN A 200 34.47 5.97 10.85
C GLN A 200 34.26 6.74 12.16
N THR A 201 33.21 7.57 12.22
CA THR A 201 33.00 8.49 13.35
C THR A 201 31.79 8.15 14.21
N GLY A 202 30.89 7.27 13.74
CA GLY A 202 29.60 7.02 14.38
C GLY A 202 28.60 8.17 14.24
N GLN A 203 28.95 9.24 13.51
CA GLN A 203 28.06 10.39 13.31
C GLN A 203 26.86 10.01 12.45
N VAL A 204 25.66 10.33 12.93
CA VAL A 204 24.45 10.32 12.10
C VAL A 204 24.50 11.52 11.17
N MET A 205 24.87 11.29 9.91
CA MET A 205 25.05 12.34 8.90
C MET A 205 23.71 12.86 8.40
N ARG A 206 22.72 11.97 8.27
CA ARG A 206 21.35 12.33 7.89
C ARG A 206 20.32 11.39 8.50
N SER A 207 19.13 11.91 8.77
CA SER A 207 17.97 11.13 9.24
C SER A 207 16.71 11.69 8.58
N VAL A 208 15.98 10.82 7.89
CA VAL A 208 14.73 11.15 7.20
C VAL A 208 13.59 10.32 7.76
N THR A 209 12.43 10.93 7.91
CA THR A 209 11.22 10.27 8.40
C THR A 209 10.08 10.49 7.42
N ILE A 210 9.54 9.42 6.89
CA ILE A 210 8.43 9.42 5.94
C ILE A 210 7.20 8.83 6.59
N ARG A 211 6.06 9.46 6.33
CA ARG A 211 4.74 8.96 6.71
C ARG A 211 3.91 8.72 5.46
N LYS A 212 3.18 7.61 5.44
CA LYS A 212 2.24 7.26 4.36
C LYS A 212 0.92 6.84 4.97
N SER A 213 -0.15 7.51 4.55
CA SER A 213 -1.53 7.10 4.82
C SER A 213 -1.92 5.93 3.91
N VAL A 214 -2.67 4.97 4.46
CA VAL A 214 -3.19 3.78 3.77
C VAL A 214 -4.71 3.83 3.84
N ALA A 215 -5.36 3.97 2.70
CA ALA A 215 -6.81 4.13 2.65
C ALA A 215 -7.53 2.78 2.45
N SER A 216 -8.62 2.59 3.19
CA SER A 216 -9.58 1.49 3.08
C SER A 216 -10.98 2.06 2.98
N THR A 217 -11.74 1.68 1.96
CA THR A 217 -13.14 2.09 1.79
C THR A 217 -14.04 0.88 1.62
N ARG A 218 -15.21 0.92 2.28
CA ARG A 218 -16.25 -0.10 2.23
C ARG A 218 -17.58 0.54 1.92
N LEU A 219 -18.30 0.00 0.95
CA LEU A 219 -19.67 0.36 0.61
C LEU A 219 -20.54 -0.89 0.79
N GLN A 220 -21.60 -0.78 1.57
CA GLN A 220 -22.46 -1.91 1.94
C GLN A 220 -23.93 -1.49 1.87
N GLY A 221 -24.78 -2.39 1.39
CA GLY A 221 -26.23 -2.24 1.31
C GLY A 221 -26.92 -3.45 1.93
N ASN A 222 -27.97 -3.20 2.71
CA ASN A 222 -28.68 -4.23 3.45
C ASN A 222 -30.20 -4.09 3.34
N VAL A 223 -30.91 -5.22 3.26
CA VAL A 223 -32.37 -5.30 3.24
C VAL A 223 -32.83 -6.24 4.35
N TYR A 224 -33.69 -5.72 5.23
CA TYR A 224 -34.29 -6.40 6.38
C TYR A 224 -35.79 -6.50 6.23
N ARG A 225 -36.35 -7.70 6.43
CA ARG A 225 -37.79 -7.91 6.54
C ARG A 225 -38.13 -8.63 7.83
N TYR A 226 -39.01 -8.05 8.63
CA TYR A 226 -39.58 -8.67 9.83
C TYR A 226 -40.75 -9.57 9.42
N THR A 227 -40.72 -10.84 9.80
CA THR A 227 -41.86 -11.76 9.63
C THR A 227 -42.61 -11.94 10.95
N SER A 228 -43.86 -12.37 10.87
CA SER A 228 -44.81 -12.47 12.00
C SER A 228 -44.41 -13.42 13.14
N GLU A 229 -43.30 -14.15 13.00
CA GLU A 229 -42.77 -15.10 13.98
C GLU A 229 -41.45 -14.64 14.65
N ASN A 230 -41.22 -13.33 14.79
CA ASN A 230 -39.95 -12.76 15.27
C ASN A 230 -38.71 -13.18 14.46
N ARG A 231 -38.87 -13.62 13.20
CA ARG A 231 -37.74 -13.96 12.32
C ARG A 231 -37.38 -12.78 11.43
N ILE A 232 -36.09 -12.53 11.26
CA ILE A 232 -35.54 -11.47 10.42
C ILE A 232 -34.92 -12.13 9.18
N LEU A 233 -35.37 -11.72 7.99
CA LEU A 233 -34.67 -12.03 6.75
C LEU A 233 -33.74 -10.86 6.42
N GLU A 234 -32.44 -11.14 6.33
CA GLU A 234 -31.39 -10.17 5.98
C GLU A 234 -30.75 -10.58 4.66
N LEU A 235 -30.69 -9.63 3.72
CA LEU A 235 -29.94 -9.75 2.48
C LEU A 235 -28.93 -8.60 2.42
N GLU A 236 -27.65 -8.94 2.35
CA GLU A 236 -26.55 -8.00 2.37
C GLU A 236 -25.73 -8.11 1.07
N GLY A 237 -25.28 -6.98 0.54
CA GLY A 237 -24.29 -6.91 -0.54
C GLY A 237 -23.35 -5.74 -0.32
N GLY A 238 -22.08 -5.88 -0.67
CA GLY A 238 -21.10 -4.82 -0.50
C GLY A 238 -19.84 -4.98 -1.34
N VAL A 239 -19.11 -3.88 -1.50
CA VAL A 239 -17.80 -3.81 -2.15
C VAL A 239 -16.79 -3.13 -1.23
N SER A 240 -15.52 -3.54 -1.28
CA SER A 240 -14.45 -2.89 -0.52
C SER A 240 -13.22 -2.71 -1.38
N GLN A 241 -12.51 -1.61 -1.17
CA GLN A 241 -11.22 -1.31 -1.79
C GLN A 241 -10.20 -1.03 -0.69
N ASN A 242 -9.10 -1.78 -0.68
CA ASN A 242 -8.07 -1.69 0.34
C ASN A 242 -6.71 -1.51 -0.34
N GLU A 243 -5.97 -0.47 0.05
CA GLU A 243 -4.56 -0.37 -0.31
C GLU A 243 -3.75 -1.43 0.47
N PRO A 244 -2.94 -2.28 -0.20
CA PRO A 244 -2.15 -3.29 0.50
C PRO A 244 -1.07 -2.68 1.40
N MET A 245 -1.02 -3.07 2.67
CA MET A 245 -0.05 -2.54 3.64
C MET A 245 1.41 -2.67 3.20
N GLN A 246 1.77 -3.82 2.63
CA GLN A 246 3.12 -4.05 2.10
C GLN A 246 3.48 -3.07 0.97
N PHE A 247 2.50 -2.67 0.16
CA PHE A 247 2.70 -1.71 -0.93
C PHE A 247 2.92 -0.30 -0.38
N ALA A 248 2.17 0.10 0.65
CA ALA A 248 2.37 1.37 1.34
C ALA A 248 3.75 1.46 2.02
N VAL A 249 4.20 0.39 2.69
CA VAL A 249 5.54 0.31 3.29
C VAL A 249 6.62 0.42 2.23
N ARG A 250 6.48 -0.29 1.10
CA ARG A 250 7.41 -0.19 -0.03
C ARG A 250 7.52 1.25 -0.53
N GLN A 251 6.39 1.94 -0.74
CA GLN A 251 6.38 3.34 -1.16
C GLN A 251 7.04 4.25 -0.11
N ALA A 252 6.77 4.04 1.17
CA ALA A 252 7.36 4.84 2.25
C ALA A 252 8.89 4.67 2.31
N ILE A 253 9.40 3.44 2.17
CA ILE A 253 10.84 3.17 2.09
C ILE A 253 11.45 3.83 0.83
N GLN A 254 10.81 3.69 -0.32
CA GLN A 254 11.27 4.32 -1.57
C GLN A 254 11.33 5.85 -1.45
N LYS A 255 10.30 6.46 -0.84
CA LYS A 255 10.28 7.90 -0.59
C LYS A 255 11.34 8.31 0.44
N ALA A 256 11.65 7.46 1.42
CA ALA A 256 12.72 7.71 2.38
C ALA A 256 14.08 7.71 1.70
N VAL A 257 14.33 6.76 0.78
CA VAL A 257 15.54 6.75 -0.05
C VAL A 257 15.61 8.00 -0.94
N TYR A 258 14.50 8.38 -1.58
CA TYR A 258 14.44 9.59 -2.39
C TYR A 258 14.77 10.83 -1.55
N ALA A 259 14.13 11.01 -0.40
CA ALA A 259 14.38 12.13 0.51
C ALA A 259 15.83 12.13 1.00
N LEU A 260 16.38 10.96 1.34
CA LEU A 260 17.78 10.84 1.73
C LEU A 260 18.72 11.35 0.63
N VAL A 261 18.50 10.96 -0.63
CA VAL A 261 19.28 11.43 -1.80
C VAL A 261 19.22 12.95 -1.92
N MET A 262 18.02 13.52 -1.88
CA MET A 262 17.83 14.96 -2.03
C MET A 262 18.46 15.74 -0.87
N GLU A 263 18.18 15.34 0.36
CA GLU A 263 18.71 16.02 1.54
C GLU A 263 20.23 15.84 1.67
N GLY A 264 20.76 14.68 1.27
CA GLY A 264 22.21 14.47 1.23
C GLY A 264 22.91 15.32 0.18
N ALA A 265 22.26 15.58 -0.96
CA ALA A 265 22.78 16.50 -1.96
C ALA A 265 22.73 17.95 -1.47
N GLU A 266 21.68 18.32 -0.73
CA GLU A 266 21.57 19.64 -0.11
C GLU A 266 22.66 19.89 0.95
N THR A 267 22.98 18.89 1.78
CA THR A 267 24.00 19.03 2.84
C THR A 267 25.42 18.72 2.35
N GLY A 268 25.63 18.49 1.05
CA GLY A 268 26.94 18.22 0.47
C GLY A 268 27.54 16.85 0.84
N LEU A 269 26.71 15.87 1.20
CA LEU A 269 27.17 14.48 1.37
C LEU A 269 27.57 13.85 0.04
N TRP A 270 26.95 14.30 -1.05
CA TRP A 270 27.24 13.92 -2.42
C TRP A 270 26.78 15.02 -3.38
N GLU A 271 27.21 14.92 -4.63
CA GLU A 271 26.88 15.87 -5.69
C GLU A 271 26.28 15.13 -6.88
N PHE A 272 25.37 15.79 -7.60
CA PHE A 272 24.90 15.32 -8.90
C PHE A 272 26.01 15.48 -9.95
N ALA A 273 26.03 14.59 -10.95
CA ALA A 273 26.98 14.70 -12.06
C ALA A 273 26.77 15.99 -12.88
N ASP A 274 25.52 16.41 -13.05
CA ASP A 274 25.14 17.71 -13.59
C ASP A 274 24.68 18.64 -12.44
N PRO A 275 25.48 19.63 -12.05
CA PRO A 275 25.12 20.56 -10.98
C PRO A 275 23.89 21.42 -11.28
N VAL A 276 23.67 21.79 -12.55
CA VAL A 276 22.54 22.65 -12.94
C VAL A 276 21.24 21.88 -12.79
N GLN A 277 21.20 20.67 -13.34
CA GLN A 277 20.04 19.78 -13.18
C GLN A 277 19.79 19.44 -11.71
N GLY A 278 20.85 19.15 -10.96
CA GLY A 278 20.77 18.88 -9.52
C GLY A 278 20.18 20.05 -8.73
N HIS A 279 20.61 21.28 -9.02
CA HIS A 279 20.04 22.48 -8.38
C HIS A 279 18.56 22.68 -8.68
N MET A 280 18.12 22.49 -9.92
CA MET A 280 16.71 22.59 -10.27
C MET A 280 15.86 21.57 -9.49
N LEU A 281 16.31 20.32 -9.45
CA LEU A 281 15.63 19.24 -8.76
C LEU A 281 15.54 19.51 -7.24
N LEU A 282 16.60 20.04 -6.63
CA LEU A 282 16.61 20.43 -5.22
C LEU A 282 15.60 21.55 -4.91
N GLN A 283 15.44 22.53 -5.81
CA GLN A 283 14.44 23.58 -5.64
C GLN A 283 13.01 23.02 -5.71
N GLU A 284 12.74 22.17 -6.70
CA GLU A 284 11.44 21.48 -6.81
C GLU A 284 11.13 20.66 -5.55
N TYR A 285 12.11 19.90 -5.05
CA TYR A 285 11.99 19.14 -3.83
C TYR A 285 11.66 20.03 -2.61
N LYS A 286 12.36 21.16 -2.44
CA LYS A 286 12.09 22.11 -1.35
C LYS A 286 10.66 22.66 -1.39
N VAL A 287 10.19 23.04 -2.58
CA VAL A 287 8.81 23.51 -2.78
C VAL A 287 7.81 22.41 -2.39
N SER A 288 8.05 21.16 -2.81
CA SER A 288 7.19 20.02 -2.47
C SER A 288 7.13 19.75 -0.96
N MET A 289 8.25 19.91 -0.24
CA MET A 289 8.32 19.71 1.21
C MET A 289 7.56 20.81 1.96
N LEU A 290 7.69 22.07 1.54
CA LEU A 290 6.93 23.19 2.12
C LEU A 290 5.42 23.00 1.93
N ALA A 291 4.99 22.57 0.75
CA ALA A 291 3.58 22.27 0.47
C ALA A 291 3.05 21.13 1.37
N THR A 292 3.86 20.08 1.57
CA THR A 292 3.50 18.93 2.40
C THR A 292 3.39 19.30 3.88
N GLN A 293 4.25 20.19 4.39
CA GLN A 293 4.16 20.68 5.77
C GLN A 293 2.96 21.61 6.00
N ALA A 294 2.54 22.36 4.97
CA ALA A 294 1.39 23.26 5.03
C ALA A 294 0.03 22.53 4.90
N ALA A 295 0.01 21.30 4.39
CA ALA A 295 -1.22 20.54 4.19
C ALA A 295 -1.85 20.13 5.54
N PRO A 296 -3.18 20.30 5.73
CA PRO A 296 -3.86 19.87 6.94
C PRO A 296 -3.76 18.35 7.11
N ARG A 297 -3.50 17.91 8.33
CA ARG A 297 -3.37 16.48 8.65
C ARG A 297 -4.74 15.80 8.52
N PRO A 298 -4.86 14.71 7.74
CA PRO A 298 -6.10 13.94 7.71
C PRO A 298 -6.39 13.41 9.12
N GLY A 299 -7.62 13.62 9.62
CA GLY A 299 -8.08 13.13 10.93
C GLY A 299 -7.84 14.05 12.14
N VAL A 300 -7.12 15.17 12.00
CA VAL A 300 -7.05 16.18 13.07
C VAL A 300 -8.27 17.09 12.95
N SER A 301 -9.30 16.81 13.77
CA SER A 301 -10.41 17.74 13.97
C SER A 301 -9.85 19.05 14.50
N THR A 302 -9.78 20.08 13.65
CA THR A 302 -9.54 21.46 14.07
C THR A 302 -10.78 21.90 14.83
N LYS A 303 -10.72 21.83 16.17
CA LYS A 303 -11.66 22.56 17.02
C LYS A 303 -11.44 24.06 16.87
#